data_AF-A0A1U7P2L0-F1
#
_entry.id   AF-A0A1U7P2L0-F1
#
_cell.length_a   1.000
_cell.length_b   1.000
_cell.length_c   1.000
_cell.angle_alpha   90.00
_cell.angle_beta   90.00
_cell.angle_gamma   90.00
#
_symmetry.space_group_name_H-M   'P 1'
#
loop_
_entity.id
_entity.type
_entity.pdbx_description
1 polymer ?
#
loop_
_entity_poly.entity_id
_entity_poly.type
_entity_poly.pdbx_seq_one_letter_code
_entity_poly.pdbx_strand_id
1 'polypeptide(L)' 'MTVHLALGRSYPEMDGMNSRGIHWDLITDLRGGGRLSTDGDVLQEGGRFL' A
#
# COMPACT_ATOMS: atom_id res chain seq x y z
N MET A 1 -7.69 -6.45 -8.36
CA MET A 1 -6.99 -6.49 -7.07
C MET A 1 -6.95 -5.08 -6.54
N THR A 2 -7.29 -4.86 -5.27
CA THR A 2 -7.15 -3.57 -4.59
C THR A 2 -5.91 -3.60 -3.70
N VAL A 3 -5.15 -2.51 -3.63
CA VAL A 3 -4.18 -2.31 -2.54
C VAL A 3 -4.62 -1.14 -1.68
N HIS A 4 -4.38 -1.27 -0.39
CA HIS A 4 -4.72 -0.30 0.63
C HIS A 4 -3.43 0.31 1.15
N LEU A 5 -3.31 1.63 1.04
CA LEU A 5 -2.22 2.39 1.63
C LEU A 5 -2.78 3.30 2.73
N ALA A 6 -2.38 3.03 3.97
CA ALA A 6 -2.77 3.85 5.11
C ALA A 6 -1.79 5.02 5.28
N LEU A 7 -2.32 6.25 5.30
CA LEU A 7 -1.57 7.44 5.66
C LEU A 7 -1.83 7.81 7.12
N GLY A 8 -0.76 8.14 7.85
CA GLY A 8 -0.83 8.69 9.20
C GLY A 8 -0.42 7.69 10.28
N ARG A 9 -1.17 7.61 11.38
CA ARG A 9 -0.74 6.87 12.59
C ARG A 9 -0.48 5.40 12.28
N SER A 10 0.76 4.98 12.49
CA SER A 10 1.14 3.57 12.50
C SER A 10 0.65 2.89 13.78
N TYR A 11 0.34 1.59 13.68
CA TYR A 11 0.09 0.78 14.86
C TYR A 11 1.31 0.80 15.79
N PRO A 12 1.14 1.00 17.10
CA PRO A 12 2.25 1.09 18.06
C PRO A 12 3.19 -0.13 18.02
N GLU A 13 2.65 -1.29 17.66
CA GLU A 13 3.37 -2.57 17.59
C GLU A 13 4.30 -2.68 16.38
N MET A 14 4.17 -1.78 15.40
CA MET A 14 4.87 -1.83 14.11
C MET A 14 6.09 -0.89 14.04
N ASP A 15 6.55 -0.37 15.18
CA ASP A 15 7.67 0.58 15.33
C ASP A 15 7.60 1.80 14.37
N GLY A 16 6.38 2.15 13.95
CA GLY A 16 6.20 3.20 12.96
C GLY A 16 6.35 4.58 13.58
N MET A 17 7.11 5.44 12.90
CA MET A 17 7.49 6.77 13.39
C MET A 17 6.39 7.82 13.21
N ASN A 18 5.27 7.49 12.56
CA ASN A 18 4.24 8.48 12.24
C ASN A 18 3.21 8.60 13.38
N SER A 19 3.27 9.71 14.10
CA SER A 19 2.46 9.99 15.29
C SER A 19 1.27 10.95 15.03
N ARG A 20 1.02 11.35 13.79
CA ARG A 20 -0.07 12.28 13.44
C ARG A 20 -1.42 11.54 13.46
N GLY A 21 -2.42 12.09 14.16
CA GLY A 21 -3.69 11.43 14.49
C GLY A 21 -4.72 11.23 13.37
N ILE A 22 -4.33 11.38 12.10
CA ILE A 22 -5.18 11.03 10.96
C ILE A 22 -4.84 9.60 10.54
N HIS A 23 -5.84 8.81 10.16
CA HIS A 23 -5.68 7.48 9.59
C HIS A 23 -6.64 7.38 8.41
N TRP A 24 -6.10 7.42 7.20
CA TRP A 24 -6.89 7.33 5.96
C TRP A 24 -6.34 6.24 5.05
N ASP A 25 -7.23 5.35 4.64
CA ASP A 25 -6.93 4.30 3.68
C ASP A 25 -7.21 4.78 2.25
N LEU A 26 -6.18 4.75 1.43
CA LEU A 26 -6.29 4.91 -0.02
C LEU A 26 -6.47 3.53 -0.64
N ILE A 27 -7.64 3.30 -1.23
CA ILE A 27 -7.95 2.06 -1.95
C ILE A 27 -7.72 2.29 -3.44
N THR A 28 -6.77 1.57 -4.02
CA THR A 28 -6.45 1.68 -5.45
C THR A 28 -6.68 0.36 -6.16
N ASP A 29 -7.45 0.38 -7.25
CA ASP A 29 -7.61 -0.78 -8.13
C ASP A 29 -6.49 -0.82 -9.18
N LEU A 30 -5.66 -1.86 -9.14
CA LEU A 30 -4.52 -2.01 -10.04
C LEU A 30 -4.87 -2.67 -11.39
N ARG A 31 -6.12 -3.08 -11.61
CA ARG A 31 -6.51 -3.76 -12.87
C ARG A 31 -6.40 -2.87 -14.11
N GLY A 32 -6.44 -1.54 -13.95
CA GLY A 32 -6.30 -0.57 -15.04
C GLY A 32 -4.85 -0.35 -15.53
N GLY A 33 -4.01 -1.38 -15.52
CA GLY A 33 -2.58 -1.28 -15.86
C GLY A 33 -1.69 -0.77 -14.71
N GLY A 34 -2.15 -0.88 -13.47
CA GLY A 34 -1.36 -0.54 -12.28
C GLY A 34 -0.27 -1.59 -11.98
N ARG A 35 0.79 -1.15 -11.30
CA ARG A 35 1.95 -1.97 -10.93
C ARG A 35 2.27 -1.81 -9.43
N LEU A 36 2.59 -2.93 -8.77
CA LEU A 36 3.12 -2.99 -7.41
C LEU A 36 4.54 -3.58 -7.47
N SER A 37 5.50 -2.92 -6.83
CA SER A 37 6.89 -3.36 -6.80
C SER A 37 7.46 -3.25 -5.38
N THR A 38 8.34 -4.18 -5.01
CA THR A 38 9.08 -4.19 -3.75
C THR A 38 10.55 -4.37 -4.06
N ASP A 39 11.42 -3.55 -3.47
CA ASP A 39 12.89 -3.65 -3.62
C ASP A 39 13.40 -3.69 -5.07
N GLY A 40 12.65 -3.09 -6.00
CA GLY A 40 12.95 -3.06 -7.43
C GLY A 40 12.28 -4.16 -8.25
N ASP A 41 11.76 -5.20 -7.62
CA ASP A 41 11.10 -6.34 -8.28
C ASP A 41 9.58 -6.13 -8.41
N VAL A 42 9.01 -6.62 -9.51
CA VAL A 42 7.57 -6.53 -9.76
C VAL A 42 6.87 -7.68 -9.05
N LEU A 43 6.05 -7.34 -8.07
CA LEU A 43 5.22 -8.31 -7.35
C LEU A 43 3.85 -8.47 -8.03
N GLN A 44 3.30 -7.38 -8.60
CA GLN A 44 1.99 -7.39 -9.24
C GLN A 44 1.92 -6.44 -10.43
N GLU A 45 1.24 -6.86 -11.50
CA GLU A 45 0.95 -6.02 -12.66
C GLU A 45 -0.47 -6.30 -13.20
N GLY A 46 -1.22 -5.25 -13.53
CA GLY A 46 -2.58 -5.37 -14.07
C GLY A 46 -3.55 -6.12 -13.14
N GLY A 47 -3.30 -6.10 -11.83
CA GLY A 47 -4.09 -6.83 -10.85
C GLY A 47 -3.80 -8.34 -10.76
N ARG A 48 -2.69 -8.83 -11.34
CA ARG A 48 -2.21 -10.21 -11.25
C ARG A 48 -0.83 -10.29 -10.61
N PHE A 49 -0.64 -11.22 -9.67
CA PHE A 49 0.68 -11.51 -9.11
C PHE A 49 1.57 -12.18 -10.15
N LEU A 50 2.86 -11.88 -10.09
CA LEU A 50 3.91 -12.47 -10.93
C LEU A 50 4.71 -13.53 -10.15
#